data_AF-A0A6U2HQ54-F1
#
_entry.id   AF-A0A6U2HQ54-F1
#
_cell.length_a   1.000
_cell.length_b   1.000
_cell.length_c   1.000
_cell.angle_alpha   90.00
_cell.angle_beta   90.00
_cell.angle_gamma   90.00
#
_symmetry.space_group_name_H-M   'P 1'
#
loop_
_entity.id
_entity.type
_entity.pdbx_description
1 polymer ?
#
loop_
_entity_poly.entity_id
_entity_poly.type
_entity_poly.pdbx_seq_one_letter_code
_entity_poly.pdbx_strand_id
1 'polypeptide(L)'
;MTTTLAPLAARAALPLLFATAIAVPLSSTPPGEALGGTDGVESQPAGASFAEVLAWSPKAKFPGYVYPEMADEAYVMAGRAESAVCFSGGGLRSFIASVGYLAGMHKLGLLQRVGYTSGVSGGSWATTMYTYYKRGAPGVAPSDDELLGTPPPPEELTPAFLASIPSTSARAAATTGLLREMLAAALVDAVMKGWPADLSSVWRDAVSRVFLEPYGVSPKGPFALNASVAATRSRGVYSESDFATPNEGAPLPVVAFSLLGPADLVPFPPKRRAYTVVEATPLYVGVAGLRNVSYRDPPA
;
A
#
# COMPACT_ATOMS: atom_id res chain seq x y z
N MET A 1 30.46 17.38 50.25
CA MET A 1 29.06 17.18 50.63
C MET A 1 28.25 16.97 49.36
N THR A 2 27.63 15.80 49.30
CA THR A 2 26.86 15.16 48.25
C THR A 2 25.62 15.95 47.83
N THR A 3 25.45 16.20 46.53
CA THR A 3 24.14 16.47 45.93
C THR A 3 23.76 15.28 45.07
N THR A 4 22.83 14.49 45.59
CA THR A 4 22.24 13.30 44.99
C THR A 4 21.26 13.69 43.89
N LEU A 5 21.59 13.37 42.64
CA LEU A 5 20.63 13.27 41.54
C LEU A 5 19.93 11.91 41.65
N ALA A 6 18.64 11.93 42.01
CA ALA A 6 17.76 10.77 41.87
C ALA A 6 17.24 10.70 40.42
N PRO A 7 16.99 9.48 39.88
CA PRO A 7 16.76 9.28 38.45
C PRO A 7 15.29 9.43 38.09
N LEU A 8 14.99 10.24 37.07
CA LEU A 8 13.68 10.24 36.41
C LEU A 8 13.62 9.07 35.42
N ALA A 9 13.53 7.85 35.96
CA ALA A 9 13.12 6.68 35.19
C ALA A 9 11.60 6.50 35.32
N ALA A 10 10.99 6.12 34.20
CA ALA A 10 9.60 5.69 34.03
C ALA A 10 8.52 6.79 34.04
N ARG A 11 8.12 7.22 32.83
CA ARG A 11 6.70 7.27 32.44
C ARG A 11 6.53 7.42 30.93
N ALA A 12 5.63 6.59 30.40
CA ALA A 12 5.08 6.56 29.04
C ALA A 12 5.98 6.00 27.91
N ALA A 13 6.15 4.67 27.93
CA ALA A 13 6.21 3.92 26.68
C ALA A 13 4.84 4.06 25.98
N LEU A 14 4.75 4.98 25.02
CA LEU A 14 3.60 5.15 24.15
C LEU A 14 3.71 4.12 23.01
N PRO A 15 2.79 3.15 22.86
CA PRO A 15 2.79 2.32 21.67
C PRO A 15 2.29 3.17 20.50
N LEU A 16 3.23 3.64 19.67
CA LEU A 16 2.96 4.26 18.37
C LEU A 16 2.34 3.19 17.44
N LEU A 17 1.02 3.05 17.53
CA LEU A 17 0.21 2.27 16.61
C LEU A 17 -0.34 3.24 15.57
N PHE A 18 0.43 3.49 14.50
CA PHE A 18 0.00 4.35 13.40
C PHE A 18 -0.93 3.57 12.47
N ALA A 19 -2.22 3.88 12.56
CA ALA A 19 -3.19 3.58 11.50
C ALA A 19 -3.37 4.85 10.67
N THR A 20 -2.78 4.89 9.48
CA THR A 20 -3.05 5.97 8.51
C THR A 20 -4.39 5.68 7.85
N ALA A 21 -5.37 6.57 8.05
CA ALA A 21 -6.57 6.59 7.24
C ALA A 21 -6.21 7.25 5.89
N ILE A 22 -6.31 6.50 4.79
CA ILE A 22 -6.25 7.07 3.45
C ILE A 22 -7.67 7.57 3.15
N ALA A 23 -7.86 8.89 3.13
CA ALA A 23 -9.09 9.49 2.63
C ALA A 23 -9.06 9.42 1.10
N VAL A 24 -9.89 8.56 0.51
CA VAL A 24 -10.12 8.55 -0.94
C VAL A 24 -11.24 9.56 -1.21
N PRO A 25 -11.02 10.62 -2.01
CA PRO A 25 -12.11 11.50 -2.42
C PRO A 25 -13.07 10.71 -3.31
N LEU A 26 -14.30 10.53 -2.85
CA LEU A 26 -15.36 9.88 -3.62
C LEU A 26 -15.87 10.88 -4.68
N SER A 27 -15.74 10.54 -5.97
CA SER A 27 -16.40 11.31 -7.04
C SER A 27 -17.86 10.91 -7.16
N SER A 28 -18.75 11.89 -7.23
CA SER A 28 -20.20 11.73 -7.26
C SER A 28 -20.80 11.32 -8.63
N THR A 29 -20.07 10.56 -9.45
CA THR A 29 -20.57 10.20 -10.80
C THR A 29 -20.47 8.69 -11.03
N PRO A 30 -21.59 7.94 -11.02
CA PRO A 30 -21.58 6.52 -11.29
C PRO A 30 -21.37 6.26 -12.80
N PRO A 31 -20.47 5.36 -13.20
CA PRO A 31 -20.57 4.69 -14.48
C PRO A 31 -21.60 3.55 -14.37
N GLY A 32 -22.74 3.73 -15.03
CA GLY A 32 -23.56 2.70 -15.68
C GLY A 32 -24.01 1.46 -14.89
N GLU A 33 -25.34 1.28 -14.85
CA GLU A 33 -26.10 0.07 -14.44
C GLU A 33 -26.22 -0.21 -12.93
N ALA A 34 -27.19 0.50 -12.33
CA ALA A 34 -27.85 0.06 -11.12
C ALA A 34 -28.55 -1.28 -11.36
N LEU A 35 -28.08 -2.35 -10.71
CA LEU A 35 -28.82 -3.61 -10.61
C LEU A 35 -30.04 -3.38 -9.73
N GLY A 36 -31.21 -3.35 -10.37
CA GLY A 36 -32.51 -3.16 -9.72
C GLY A 36 -32.85 -4.28 -8.74
N GLY A 37 -33.19 -3.88 -7.52
CA GLY A 37 -33.81 -4.70 -6.48
C GLY A 37 -34.51 -3.78 -5.51
N THR A 38 -35.72 -3.34 -5.86
CA THR A 38 -36.58 -2.50 -5.02
C THR A 38 -37.38 -3.38 -4.07
N ASP A 39 -36.80 -3.78 -2.95
CA ASP A 39 -37.58 -4.31 -1.83
C ASP A 39 -37.09 -3.68 -0.52
N GLY A 40 -37.96 -2.86 0.09
CA GLY A 40 -37.79 -2.29 1.43
C GLY A 40 -37.09 -0.94 1.49
N VAL A 41 -37.72 0.12 0.98
CA VAL A 41 -37.34 1.50 1.33
C VAL A 41 -37.83 1.79 2.75
N GLU A 42 -37.04 1.38 3.74
CA GLU A 42 -37.14 1.88 5.10
C GLU A 42 -36.71 3.36 5.08
N SER A 43 -37.55 4.25 5.60
CA SER A 43 -37.34 5.69 5.56
C SER A 43 -35.98 6.06 6.16
N GLN A 44 -35.13 6.70 5.34
CA GLN A 44 -33.76 7.04 5.70
C GLN A 44 -33.72 8.09 6.83
N PRO A 45 -32.89 7.90 7.88
CA PRO A 45 -32.66 8.93 8.86
C PRO A 45 -31.87 10.10 8.25
N ALA A 46 -32.39 11.32 8.42
CA ALA A 46 -31.71 12.53 7.99
C ALA A 46 -30.33 12.64 8.65
N GLY A 47 -29.28 12.89 7.84
CA GLY A 47 -27.92 13.15 8.34
C GLY A 47 -26.89 12.01 8.19
N ALA A 48 -27.23 10.89 7.56
CA ALA A 48 -26.26 9.83 7.29
C ALA A 48 -25.36 10.16 6.09
N SER A 49 -24.04 10.16 6.29
CA SER A 49 -23.04 10.15 5.22
C SER A 49 -22.79 8.71 4.77
N PHE A 50 -22.92 8.45 3.46
CA PHE A 50 -22.69 7.14 2.86
C PHE A 50 -21.35 7.12 2.13
N ALA A 51 -20.60 6.03 2.26
CA ALA A 51 -19.49 5.71 1.38
C ALA A 51 -19.94 4.52 0.51
N GLU A 52 -20.19 4.75 -0.77
CA GLU A 52 -20.36 3.66 -1.73
C GLU A 52 -18.97 3.13 -2.11
N VAL A 53 -18.69 1.90 -1.71
CA VAL A 53 -17.50 1.17 -2.16
C VAL A 53 -17.97 0.01 -3.00
N LEU A 54 -17.46 -0.10 -4.23
CA LEU A 54 -17.81 -1.20 -5.12
C LEU A 54 -17.43 -2.52 -4.45
N ALA A 55 -18.41 -3.42 -4.37
CA ALA A 55 -18.22 -4.75 -3.85
C ALA A 55 -17.80 -5.69 -4.98
N TRP A 56 -16.62 -6.29 -4.86
CA TRP A 56 -16.27 -7.44 -5.69
C TRP A 56 -17.00 -8.65 -5.16
N SER A 57 -17.67 -9.38 -6.04
CA SER A 57 -18.40 -10.56 -5.64
C SER A 57 -17.73 -11.83 -6.14
N PRO A 58 -17.55 -12.85 -5.27
CA PRO A 58 -16.93 -14.10 -5.69
C PRO A 58 -17.75 -14.76 -6.81
N LYS A 59 -17.06 -15.43 -7.75
CA LYS A 59 -17.66 -16.26 -8.83
C LYS A 59 -18.75 -17.20 -8.30
N ALA A 60 -18.61 -17.69 -7.08
CA ALA A 60 -19.60 -18.54 -6.41
C ALA A 60 -20.98 -17.87 -6.22
N LYS A 61 -21.03 -16.53 -6.15
CA LYS A 61 -22.26 -15.75 -5.97
C LYS A 61 -22.76 -15.12 -7.28
N PHE A 62 -21.88 -14.92 -8.26
CA PHE A 62 -22.23 -14.41 -9.60
C PHE A 62 -21.55 -15.25 -10.68
N PRO A 63 -22.20 -16.35 -11.12
CA PRO A 63 -21.72 -17.17 -12.22
C PRO A 63 -21.52 -16.28 -13.46
N GLY A 64 -20.30 -16.22 -13.99
CA GLY A 64 -19.96 -15.39 -15.16
C GLY A 64 -19.25 -14.07 -14.87
N TYR A 65 -19.06 -13.70 -13.60
CA TYR A 65 -18.21 -12.55 -13.26
C TYR A 65 -16.74 -12.84 -13.63
N VAL A 66 -16.16 -11.95 -14.43
CA VAL A 66 -14.76 -11.98 -14.86
C VAL A 66 -14.06 -10.76 -14.27
N TYR A 67 -12.99 -10.99 -13.53
CA TYR A 67 -12.21 -9.89 -12.96
C TYR A 67 -11.60 -9.02 -14.09
N PRO A 68 -11.53 -7.69 -13.94
CA PRO A 68 -11.05 -6.79 -15.00
C PRO A 68 -9.67 -7.16 -15.56
N GLU A 69 -8.75 -7.64 -14.73
CA GLU A 69 -7.41 -8.07 -15.15
C GLU A 69 -7.41 -9.35 -16.00
N MET A 70 -8.50 -10.12 -15.97
CA MET A 70 -8.64 -11.34 -16.77
C MET A 70 -9.16 -11.03 -18.19
N ALA A 71 -9.63 -9.81 -18.43
CA ALA A 71 -10.09 -9.33 -19.73
C ALA A 71 -9.01 -8.59 -20.53
N ASP A 72 -7.91 -8.16 -19.89
CA ASP A 72 -6.79 -7.50 -20.56
C ASP A 72 -5.75 -8.55 -20.97
N GLU A 73 -5.76 -8.96 -22.24
CA GLU A 73 -4.80 -9.91 -22.81
C GLU A 73 -3.34 -9.41 -22.72
N ALA A 74 -3.13 -8.09 -22.63
CA ALA A 74 -1.79 -7.51 -22.50
C ALA A 74 -1.26 -7.58 -21.07
N TYR A 75 -2.12 -7.81 -20.08
CA TYR A 75 -1.68 -8.12 -18.72
C TYR A 75 -1.60 -9.63 -18.53
N VAL A 76 -0.36 -10.10 -18.35
CA VAL A 76 0.09 -11.50 -18.35
C VAL A 76 -0.46 -12.29 -17.15
N MET A 77 -1.78 -12.41 -17.02
CA MET A 77 -2.43 -13.48 -16.28
C MET A 77 -2.65 -14.70 -17.18
N ALA A 78 -2.68 -14.48 -18.50
CA ALA A 78 -2.72 -15.55 -19.50
C ALA A 78 -1.52 -16.49 -19.32
N GLY A 79 -1.79 -17.69 -18.80
CA GLY A 79 -0.77 -18.73 -18.54
C GLY A 79 -0.20 -18.75 -17.12
N ARG A 80 -0.62 -17.85 -16.21
CA ARG A 80 -0.26 -17.90 -14.80
C ARG A 80 -1.28 -18.70 -13.98
N ALA A 81 -0.83 -19.29 -12.88
CA ALA A 81 -1.74 -19.95 -11.96
C ALA A 81 -2.60 -18.90 -11.25
N GLU A 82 -3.87 -19.23 -10.98
CA GLU A 82 -4.77 -18.49 -10.07
C GLU A 82 -4.29 -18.64 -8.60
N SER A 83 -3.06 -18.21 -8.34
CA SER A 83 -2.38 -18.31 -7.05
C SER A 83 -1.85 -16.95 -6.63
N ALA A 84 -1.84 -16.74 -5.32
CA ALA A 84 -1.43 -15.49 -4.72
C ALA A 84 -0.40 -15.71 -3.62
N VAL A 85 0.57 -14.80 -3.53
CA VAL A 85 1.47 -14.68 -2.37
C VAL A 85 1.04 -13.46 -1.57
N CYS A 86 0.74 -13.65 -0.29
CA CYS A 86 0.20 -12.60 0.56
C CYS A 86 1.21 -12.20 1.65
N PHE A 87 1.63 -10.94 1.63
CA PHE A 87 2.57 -10.34 2.57
C PHE A 87 1.82 -9.58 3.67
N SER A 88 2.00 -10.01 4.91
CA SER A 88 1.32 -9.42 6.06
C SER A 88 1.74 -7.98 6.36
N GLY A 89 0.99 -7.31 7.26
CA GLY A 89 1.44 -6.06 7.88
C GLY A 89 2.60 -6.26 8.86
N GLY A 90 3.25 -5.16 9.24
CA GLY A 90 4.35 -5.19 10.23
C GLY A 90 5.49 -4.21 9.97
N GLY A 91 5.22 -3.12 9.23
CA GLY A 91 6.22 -2.11 8.89
C GLY A 91 7.49 -2.71 8.32
N LEU A 92 8.65 -2.20 8.78
CA LEU A 92 9.95 -2.59 8.22
C LEU A 92 10.23 -4.10 8.33
N ARG A 93 9.82 -4.75 9.42
CA ARG A 93 10.01 -6.20 9.61
C ARG A 93 9.31 -7.00 8.51
N SER A 94 8.07 -6.62 8.18
CA SER A 94 7.34 -7.31 7.12
C SER A 94 7.95 -6.99 5.75
N PHE A 95 8.34 -5.75 5.51
CA PHE A 95 8.99 -5.36 4.27
C PHE A 95 10.24 -6.21 3.98
N ILE A 96 11.19 -6.28 4.92
CA ILE A 96 12.44 -7.01 4.69
C ILE A 96 12.24 -8.53 4.59
N ALA A 97 11.29 -9.09 5.34
CA ALA A 97 10.89 -10.49 5.19
C ALA A 97 10.29 -10.76 3.80
N SER A 98 9.43 -9.85 3.33
CA SER A 98 8.81 -9.94 2.00
C SER A 98 9.86 -9.85 0.88
N VAL A 99 10.86 -8.98 1.00
CA VAL A 99 12.00 -8.93 0.09
C VAL A 99 12.75 -10.27 0.07
N GLY A 100 12.98 -10.90 1.22
CA GLY A 100 13.59 -12.23 1.31
C GLY A 100 12.74 -13.32 0.64
N TYR A 101 11.42 -13.30 0.83
CA TYR A 101 10.50 -14.23 0.16
C TYR A 101 10.49 -14.04 -1.35
N LEU A 102 10.44 -12.79 -1.81
CA LEU A 102 10.57 -12.45 -3.23
C LEU A 102 11.90 -12.94 -3.80
N ALA A 103 13.02 -12.73 -3.09
CA ALA A 103 14.34 -13.23 -3.51
C ALA A 103 14.36 -14.75 -3.67
N GLY A 104 13.81 -15.48 -2.69
CA GLY A 104 13.73 -16.95 -2.76
C GLY A 104 12.86 -17.43 -3.92
N MET A 105 11.68 -16.83 -4.10
CA MET A 105 10.78 -17.19 -5.20
C MET A 105 11.35 -16.82 -6.57
N HIS A 106 12.06 -15.70 -6.69
CA HIS A 106 12.76 -15.30 -7.91
C HIS A 106 13.79 -16.36 -8.31
N LYS A 107 14.66 -16.75 -7.37
CA LYS A 107 15.71 -17.76 -7.59
C LYS A 107 15.15 -19.14 -7.96
N LEU A 108 14.00 -19.50 -7.42
CA LEU A 108 13.32 -20.76 -7.73
C LEU A 108 12.51 -20.70 -9.03
N GLY A 109 12.46 -19.56 -9.72
CA GLY A 109 11.64 -19.37 -10.93
C GLY A 109 10.13 -19.43 -10.64
N LEU A 110 9.72 -19.23 -9.39
CA LEU A 110 8.32 -19.34 -8.95
C LEU A 110 7.53 -18.06 -9.19
N LEU A 111 8.16 -16.88 -9.16
CA LEU A 111 7.46 -15.60 -9.32
C LEU A 111 6.69 -15.51 -10.64
N GLN A 112 7.22 -16.10 -11.72
CA GLN A 112 6.58 -16.11 -13.03
C GLN A 112 5.30 -16.97 -13.09
N ARG A 113 5.08 -17.82 -12.09
CA ARG A 113 3.91 -18.70 -11.99
C ARG A 113 2.82 -18.13 -11.09
N VAL A 114 3.16 -17.14 -10.25
CA VAL A 114 2.23 -16.51 -9.31
C VAL A 114 1.44 -15.43 -10.06
N GLY A 115 0.12 -15.51 -10.01
CA GLY A 115 -0.75 -14.52 -10.63
C GLY A 115 -0.78 -13.21 -9.84
N TYR A 116 -0.82 -13.30 -8.51
CA TYR A 116 -1.04 -12.14 -7.64
C TYR A 116 -0.01 -12.04 -6.50
N THR A 117 0.37 -10.81 -6.16
CA THR A 117 1.00 -10.49 -4.89
C THR A 117 0.09 -9.56 -4.12
N SER A 118 -0.22 -9.90 -2.88
CA SER A 118 -1.00 -9.03 -1.99
C SER A 118 -0.15 -8.52 -0.84
N GLY A 119 -0.38 -7.28 -0.41
CA GLY A 119 0.37 -6.67 0.67
C GLY A 119 -0.46 -5.71 1.53
N VAL A 120 -0.22 -5.76 2.85
CA VAL A 120 -0.73 -4.76 3.81
C VAL A 120 0.45 -4.07 4.48
N SER A 121 0.40 -2.76 4.69
CA SER A 121 1.44 -2.01 5.43
C SER A 121 2.85 -2.33 4.88
N GLY A 122 3.79 -2.82 5.70
CA GLY A 122 5.13 -3.24 5.24
C GLY A 122 5.14 -4.19 4.03
N GLY A 123 4.18 -5.12 3.96
CA GLY A 123 4.02 -6.01 2.81
C GLY A 123 3.58 -5.26 1.55
N SER A 124 2.78 -4.20 1.69
CA SER A 124 2.38 -3.34 0.56
C SER A 124 3.56 -2.56 0.00
N TRP A 125 4.50 -2.12 0.85
CA TRP A 125 5.71 -1.43 0.39
C TRP A 125 6.56 -2.36 -0.48
N ALA A 126 6.74 -3.62 -0.08
CA ALA A 126 7.50 -4.61 -0.84
C ALA A 126 6.78 -4.99 -2.14
N THR A 127 5.46 -5.20 -2.08
CA THR A 127 4.60 -5.52 -3.24
C THR A 127 4.69 -4.43 -4.31
N THR A 128 4.46 -3.18 -3.91
CA THR A 128 4.48 -2.03 -4.82
C THR A 128 5.89 -1.78 -5.34
N MET A 129 6.92 -1.82 -4.49
CA MET A 129 8.31 -1.63 -4.91
C MET A 129 8.71 -2.68 -5.96
N TYR A 130 8.52 -3.98 -5.67
CA TYR A 130 8.91 -5.03 -6.60
C TYR A 130 8.15 -4.95 -7.92
N THR A 131 6.87 -4.62 -7.86
CA THR A 131 6.05 -4.50 -9.07
C THR A 131 6.51 -3.34 -9.95
N TYR A 132 6.79 -2.17 -9.37
CA TYR A 132 6.90 -0.91 -10.10
C TYR A 132 8.29 -0.29 -10.17
N TYR A 133 9.31 -0.88 -9.54
CA TYR A 133 10.65 -0.30 -9.57
C TYR A 133 11.12 -0.08 -11.01
N LYS A 134 11.82 1.02 -11.28
CA LYS A 134 12.24 1.38 -12.64
C LYS A 134 13.51 0.62 -13.00
N ARG A 135 13.36 -0.67 -13.35
CA ARG A 135 14.46 -1.58 -13.71
C ARG A 135 15.40 -0.92 -14.72
N GLY A 136 16.68 -0.80 -14.34
CA GLY A 136 17.74 -0.23 -15.19
C GLY A 136 17.76 1.30 -15.29
N ALA A 137 16.88 2.02 -14.59
CA ALA A 137 16.99 3.47 -14.48
C ALA A 137 18.27 3.88 -13.72
N PRO A 138 18.82 5.09 -13.97
CA PRO A 138 20.01 5.56 -13.27
C PRO A 138 19.86 5.49 -11.73
N GLY A 139 20.79 4.80 -11.06
CA GLY A 139 20.76 4.63 -9.61
C GLY A 139 19.77 3.59 -9.08
N VAL A 140 19.08 2.86 -9.97
CA VAL A 140 18.15 1.77 -9.65
C VAL A 140 18.74 0.44 -10.14
N ALA A 141 18.39 -0.66 -9.47
CA ALA A 141 18.84 -1.99 -9.86
C ALA A 141 18.47 -2.33 -11.34
N PRO A 142 19.41 -2.91 -12.12
CA PRO A 142 19.18 -3.32 -13.51
C PRO A 142 18.41 -4.63 -13.65
N SER A 143 18.28 -5.42 -12.58
CA SER A 143 17.60 -6.72 -12.58
C SER A 143 16.94 -7.02 -11.24
N ASP A 144 16.04 -8.01 -11.22
CA ASP A 144 15.44 -8.55 -10.01
C ASP A 144 16.50 -9.14 -9.07
N ASP A 145 17.54 -9.79 -9.61
CA ASP A 145 18.66 -10.37 -8.85
C ASP A 145 19.42 -9.30 -8.05
N GLU A 146 19.67 -8.13 -8.63
CA GLU A 146 20.35 -7.04 -7.94
C GLU A 146 19.41 -6.35 -6.94
N LEU A 147 18.15 -6.10 -7.34
CA LEU A 147 17.15 -5.48 -6.48
C LEU A 147 16.94 -6.29 -5.21
N LEU A 148 16.58 -7.56 -5.36
CA LEU A 148 16.29 -8.46 -4.25
C LEU A 148 17.57 -8.88 -3.52
N GLY A 149 18.69 -8.88 -4.25
CA GLY A 149 19.99 -9.34 -3.78
C GLY A 149 20.02 -10.86 -3.59
N THR A 150 21.22 -11.38 -3.39
CA THR A 150 21.40 -12.74 -2.90
C THR A 150 21.52 -12.71 -1.37
N PRO A 151 20.59 -13.34 -0.63
CA PRO A 151 20.81 -13.62 0.77
C PRO A 151 22.04 -14.54 0.88
N PRO A 152 23.05 -14.20 1.68
CA PRO A 152 24.14 -15.11 1.94
C PRO A 152 23.63 -16.29 2.79
N PRO A 153 24.37 -17.41 2.85
CA PRO A 153 24.02 -18.47 3.78
C PRO A 153 24.11 -17.97 5.24
N PRO A 154 23.38 -18.59 6.19
CA PRO A 154 23.28 -18.11 7.57
C PRO A 154 24.63 -17.87 8.26
N GLU A 155 25.63 -18.70 7.97
CA GLU A 155 27.00 -18.62 8.48
C GLU A 155 27.76 -17.37 8.03
N GLU A 156 27.34 -16.72 6.94
CA GLU A 156 27.96 -15.52 6.37
C GLU A 156 27.26 -14.23 6.81
N LEU A 157 26.13 -14.31 7.55
CA LEU A 157 25.38 -13.17 8.08
C LEU A 157 26.12 -12.49 9.27
N THR A 158 27.26 -11.87 8.95
CA THR A 158 28.09 -11.14 9.92
C THR A 158 27.78 -9.64 9.92
N PRO A 159 28.08 -8.90 11.00
CA PRO A 159 27.97 -7.44 11.00
C PRO A 159 28.78 -6.77 9.88
N ALA A 160 29.93 -7.34 9.51
CA ALA A 160 30.75 -6.85 8.39
C ALA A 160 30.04 -7.00 7.04
N PHE A 161 29.36 -8.13 6.83
CA PHE A 161 28.53 -8.33 5.64
C PHE A 161 27.37 -7.33 5.60
N LEU A 162 26.67 -7.17 6.73
CA LEU A 162 25.53 -6.25 6.84
C LEU A 162 25.92 -4.77 6.73
N ALA A 163 27.19 -4.43 6.96
CA ALA A 163 27.70 -3.06 6.79
C ALA A 163 27.78 -2.62 5.31
N SER A 164 27.73 -3.57 4.37
CA SER A 164 27.83 -3.30 2.93
C SER A 164 26.62 -3.87 2.20
N ILE A 165 25.54 -3.09 2.17
CA ILE A 165 24.36 -3.40 1.35
C ILE A 165 24.32 -2.39 0.20
N PRO A 166 24.32 -2.85 -1.07
CA PRO A 166 24.20 -1.95 -2.22
C PRO A 166 22.95 -1.07 -2.09
N SER A 167 23.08 0.23 -2.34
CA SER A 167 21.96 1.17 -2.25
C SER A 167 20.85 0.88 -3.26
N THR A 168 21.17 0.20 -4.36
CA THR A 168 20.22 -0.28 -5.38
C THR A 168 19.39 -1.47 -4.91
N SER A 169 19.81 -2.16 -3.84
CA SER A 169 19.07 -3.31 -3.30
C SER A 169 17.90 -2.85 -2.43
N ALA A 170 16.77 -3.54 -2.54
CA ALA A 170 15.61 -3.42 -1.66
C ALA A 170 15.99 -3.59 -0.17
N ARG A 171 17.05 -4.35 0.13
CA ARG A 171 17.54 -4.56 1.49
C ARG A 171 18.09 -3.27 2.12
N ALA A 172 18.56 -2.32 1.31
CA ALA A 172 19.10 -1.05 1.81
C ALA A 172 18.03 -0.22 2.54
N ALA A 173 16.76 -0.30 2.14
CA ALA A 173 15.66 0.40 2.81
C ALA A 173 15.52 0.02 4.29
N ALA A 174 15.96 -1.19 4.70
CA ALA A 174 15.97 -1.61 6.10
C ALA A 174 17.08 -0.95 6.95
N THR A 175 18.06 -0.33 6.31
CA THR A 175 19.15 0.39 6.96
C THR A 175 18.90 1.90 7.01
N THR A 176 17.88 2.39 6.29
CA THR A 176 17.52 3.79 6.25
C THR A 176 16.67 4.16 7.48
N GLY A 177 17.04 5.23 8.17
CA GLY A 177 16.33 5.70 9.36
C GLY A 177 14.99 6.33 9.02
N LEU A 178 13.89 5.57 9.07
CA LEU A 178 12.53 6.09 8.79
C LEU A 178 12.17 7.32 9.65
N LEU A 179 12.58 7.34 10.92
CA LEU A 179 12.34 8.50 11.80
C LEU A 179 13.04 9.77 11.29
N ARG A 180 14.25 9.64 10.72
CA ARG A 180 14.96 10.77 10.12
C ARG A 180 14.19 11.31 8.93
N GLU A 181 13.66 10.43 8.07
CA GLU A 181 12.83 10.83 6.95
C GLU A 181 11.49 11.44 7.38
N MET A 182 10.89 10.93 8.46
CA MET A 182 9.70 11.55 9.06
C MET A 182 9.98 12.96 9.57
N LEU A 183 11.10 13.20 10.25
CA LEU A 183 11.49 14.53 10.70
C LEU A 183 11.74 15.48 9.52
N ALA A 184 12.43 14.99 8.48
CA ALA A 184 12.66 15.76 7.27
C ALA A 184 11.35 16.10 6.54
N ALA A 185 10.43 15.14 6.41
CA ALA A 185 9.12 15.36 5.82
C ALA A 185 8.26 16.33 6.65
N ALA A 186 8.29 16.23 7.98
CA ALA A 186 7.59 17.16 8.86
C ALA A 186 8.09 18.61 8.72
N LEU A 187 9.41 18.79 8.59
CA LEU A 187 9.99 20.12 8.37
C LEU A 187 9.56 20.70 7.02
N VAL A 188 9.60 19.89 5.95
CA VAL A 188 9.16 20.32 4.62
C VAL A 188 7.67 20.68 4.63
N ASP A 189 6.83 19.86 5.24
CA ASP A 189 5.39 20.10 5.29
C ASP A 189 5.07 21.37 6.10
N ALA A 190 5.72 21.56 7.26
CA ALA A 190 5.57 22.76 8.08
C ALA A 190 5.99 24.05 7.34
N VAL A 191 7.07 24.01 6.55
CA VAL A 191 7.52 25.15 5.75
C VAL A 191 6.57 25.45 4.59
N MET A 192 6.07 24.42 3.91
CA MET A 192 5.27 24.57 2.70
C MET A 192 3.79 24.85 2.96
N LYS A 193 3.22 24.26 4.02
CA LYS A 193 1.78 24.31 4.31
C LYS A 193 1.45 25.03 5.63
N GLY A 194 2.48 25.42 6.39
CA GLY A 194 2.33 26.02 7.71
C GLY A 194 2.28 24.97 8.83
N TRP A 195 2.38 25.45 10.07
CA TRP A 195 2.34 24.60 11.27
C TRP A 195 0.91 24.48 11.83
N PRO A 196 0.49 23.30 12.32
CA PRO A 196 1.24 22.05 12.42
C PRO A 196 1.28 21.24 11.11
N ALA A 197 2.35 20.47 10.92
CA ALA A 197 2.48 19.56 9.78
C ALA A 197 1.37 18.50 9.77
N ASP A 198 0.86 18.19 8.59
CA ASP A 198 -0.09 17.09 8.38
C ASP A 198 0.63 15.75 8.53
N LEU A 199 0.42 15.10 9.67
CA LEU A 199 1.03 13.81 9.99
C LEU A 199 0.75 12.71 8.94
N SER A 200 -0.38 12.80 8.23
CA SER A 200 -0.72 11.84 7.16
C SER A 200 0.18 12.04 5.95
N SER A 201 0.37 13.29 5.53
CA SER A 201 1.32 13.66 4.48
C SER A 201 2.76 13.32 4.88
N VAL A 202 3.17 13.66 6.10
CA VAL A 202 4.51 13.36 6.63
C VAL A 202 4.82 11.87 6.60
N TRP A 203 3.88 11.04 7.07
CA TRP A 203 4.06 9.59 7.06
C TRP A 203 4.14 9.03 5.63
N ARG A 204 3.22 9.42 4.75
CA ARG A 204 3.22 9.00 3.34
C ARG A 204 4.54 9.33 2.67
N ASP A 205 4.99 10.57 2.82
CA ASP A 205 6.20 11.07 2.15
C ASP A 205 7.45 10.37 2.71
N ALA A 206 7.53 10.15 4.02
CA ALA A 206 8.63 9.40 4.63
C ALA A 206 8.68 7.93 4.17
N VAL A 207 7.52 7.25 4.09
CA VAL A 207 7.44 5.88 3.57
C VAL A 207 7.88 5.84 2.10
N SER A 208 7.42 6.77 1.28
CA SER A 208 7.82 6.84 -0.13
C SER A 208 9.33 7.01 -0.30
N ARG A 209 9.92 7.98 0.42
CA ARG A 209 11.36 8.26 0.36
C ARG A 209 12.25 7.08 0.74
N VAL A 210 11.77 6.23 1.64
CA VAL A 210 12.54 5.05 2.08
C VAL A 210 12.31 3.85 1.17
N PHE A 211 11.07 3.58 0.77
CA PHE A 211 10.69 2.27 0.21
C PHE A 211 10.33 2.30 -1.28
N LEU A 212 10.15 3.47 -1.89
CA LEU A 212 9.65 3.61 -3.28
C LEU A 212 10.59 4.47 -4.14
N GLU A 213 10.88 5.70 -3.71
CA GLU A 213 11.69 6.67 -4.46
C GLU A 213 13.10 6.18 -4.81
N PRO A 214 13.85 5.51 -3.91
CA PRO A 214 15.18 4.97 -4.25
C PRO A 214 15.15 3.95 -5.38
N TYR A 215 13.98 3.39 -5.66
CA TYR A 215 13.75 2.39 -6.69
C TYR A 215 13.02 2.98 -7.92
N GLY A 216 12.96 4.31 -8.02
CA GLY A 216 12.39 5.04 -9.15
C GLY A 216 10.86 5.10 -9.15
N VAL A 217 10.19 4.68 -8.07
CA VAL A 217 8.73 4.75 -7.96
C VAL A 217 8.32 6.11 -7.41
N SER A 218 7.59 6.89 -8.21
CA SER A 218 7.16 8.24 -7.85
C SER A 218 6.08 8.24 -6.76
N PRO A 219 6.17 9.11 -5.72
CA PRO A 219 5.11 9.29 -4.72
C PRO A 219 3.84 9.94 -5.25
N LYS A 220 3.94 10.66 -6.37
CA LYS A 220 2.88 11.55 -6.88
C LYS A 220 2.10 10.93 -8.04
N GLY A 221 2.64 9.87 -8.60
CA GLY A 221 2.12 9.19 -9.77
C GLY A 221 1.09 8.13 -9.42
N PRO A 222 0.00 8.00 -10.20
CA PRO A 222 -0.87 6.83 -10.12
C PRO A 222 -0.15 5.55 -10.59
N PHE A 223 -0.67 4.40 -10.17
CA PHE A 223 -0.23 3.10 -10.68
C PHE A 223 -1.12 2.68 -11.85
N ALA A 224 -0.52 2.14 -12.90
CA ALA A 224 -1.22 1.58 -14.06
C ALA A 224 -0.95 0.08 -14.19
N LEU A 225 -1.86 -0.63 -14.85
CA LEU A 225 -1.69 -2.04 -15.16
C LEU A 225 -0.60 -2.27 -16.22
N ASN A 226 -0.53 -1.39 -17.21
CA ASN A 226 0.40 -1.42 -18.32
C ASN A 226 0.46 -0.01 -18.97
N ALA A 227 1.30 0.17 -19.98
CA ALA A 227 1.43 1.44 -20.69
C ALA A 227 0.12 1.86 -21.40
N SER A 228 -0.65 0.91 -21.93
CA SER A 228 -1.93 1.21 -22.59
C SER A 228 -2.97 1.79 -21.62
N VAL A 229 -3.06 1.22 -20.41
CA VAL A 229 -3.91 1.74 -19.33
C VAL A 229 -3.43 3.11 -18.88
N ALA A 230 -2.11 3.33 -18.75
CA ALA A 230 -1.54 4.64 -18.43
C ALA A 230 -1.94 5.70 -19.49
N ALA A 231 -1.78 5.39 -20.77
CA ALA A 231 -2.15 6.28 -21.87
C ALA A 231 -3.65 6.62 -21.87
N THR A 232 -4.51 5.62 -21.63
CA THR A 232 -5.98 5.80 -21.62
C THR A 232 -6.47 6.61 -20.41
N ARG A 233 -5.78 6.48 -19.26
CA ARG A 233 -6.09 7.19 -18.02
C ARG A 233 -5.40 8.54 -17.89
N SER A 234 -4.46 8.86 -18.77
CA SER A 234 -3.82 10.18 -18.85
C SER A 234 -4.87 11.22 -19.24
N ARG A 235 -5.41 11.92 -18.25
CA ARG A 235 -6.46 12.94 -18.42
C ARG A 235 -6.19 14.12 -17.51
N GLY A 236 -5.84 15.27 -18.11
CA GLY A 236 -5.72 16.57 -17.46
C GLY A 236 -4.62 16.69 -16.40
N VAL A 237 -4.81 16.01 -15.26
CA VAL A 237 -3.97 16.09 -14.06
C VAL A 237 -2.71 15.23 -14.16
N TYR A 238 -2.77 14.13 -14.92
CA TYR A 238 -1.67 13.19 -15.09
C TYR A 238 -1.34 12.98 -16.58
N SER A 239 -0.05 13.01 -16.88
CA SER A 239 0.57 12.56 -18.12
C SER A 239 0.91 11.07 -18.05
N GLU A 240 1.18 10.45 -19.19
CA GLU A 240 1.55 9.03 -19.24
C GLU A 240 2.82 8.73 -18.43
N SER A 241 3.79 9.64 -18.46
CA SER A 241 5.04 9.55 -17.69
C SER A 241 4.84 9.63 -16.18
N ASP A 242 3.69 10.12 -15.71
CA ASP A 242 3.38 10.16 -14.28
C ASP A 242 2.98 8.78 -13.76
N PHE A 243 2.58 7.84 -14.62
CA PHE A 243 2.15 6.52 -14.19
C PHE A 243 3.33 5.59 -13.89
N ALA A 244 3.27 4.92 -12.75
CA ALA A 244 4.09 3.75 -12.48
C ALA A 244 3.48 2.54 -13.19
N THR A 245 4.22 1.98 -14.15
CA THR A 245 3.89 0.75 -14.88
C THR A 245 4.69 -0.43 -14.34
N PRO A 246 4.11 -1.64 -14.31
CA PRO A 246 4.77 -2.79 -13.71
C PRO A 246 5.90 -3.30 -14.60
N ASN A 247 6.90 -3.90 -13.98
CA ASN A 247 7.94 -4.63 -14.71
C ASN A 247 7.37 -5.86 -15.39
N GLU A 248 7.95 -6.20 -16.54
CA GLU A 248 7.66 -7.47 -17.20
C GLU A 248 7.91 -8.64 -16.24
N GLY A 249 6.92 -9.53 -16.15
CA GLY A 249 6.99 -10.68 -15.26
C GLY A 249 6.51 -10.44 -13.83
N ALA A 250 6.19 -9.21 -13.42
CA ALA A 250 5.66 -8.97 -12.07
C ALA A 250 4.23 -9.54 -11.90
N PRO A 251 3.89 -10.18 -10.76
CA PRO A 251 2.50 -10.53 -10.42
C PRO A 251 1.62 -9.28 -10.25
N LEU A 252 0.29 -9.44 -10.34
CA LEU A 252 -0.64 -8.34 -10.08
C LEU A 252 -0.56 -7.90 -8.62
N PRO A 253 -0.30 -6.61 -8.34
CA PRO A 253 -0.29 -6.11 -6.97
C PRO A 253 -1.72 -5.86 -6.48
N VAL A 254 -2.04 -6.41 -5.32
CA VAL A 254 -3.27 -6.13 -4.57
C VAL A 254 -2.88 -5.53 -3.22
N VAL A 255 -3.04 -4.21 -3.07
CA VAL A 255 -2.73 -3.51 -1.82
C VAL A 255 -4.00 -3.42 -0.98
N ALA A 256 -3.94 -3.93 0.24
CA ALA A 256 -5.05 -3.83 1.18
C ALA A 256 -4.79 -2.78 2.25
N PHE A 257 -5.79 -1.95 2.52
CA PHE A 257 -5.80 -0.95 3.59
C PHE A 257 -7.13 -0.99 4.35
N SER A 258 -7.19 -0.31 5.49
CA SER A 258 -8.37 -0.32 6.34
C SER A 258 -9.06 1.04 6.31
N LEU A 259 -10.34 1.04 5.97
CA LEU A 259 -11.25 2.15 6.26
C LEU A 259 -11.74 2.00 7.70
N LEU A 260 -11.60 3.07 8.47
CA LEU A 260 -12.07 3.14 9.86
C LEU A 260 -13.44 3.81 9.95
N GLY A 261 -13.68 4.84 9.14
CA GLY A 261 -14.92 5.59 9.07
C GLY A 261 -14.71 7.03 8.60
N PRO A 262 -15.77 7.84 8.61
CA PRO A 262 -15.73 9.24 8.23
C PRO A 262 -14.70 10.04 9.04
N ALA A 263 -13.98 10.94 8.37
CA ALA A 263 -12.90 11.72 8.98
C ALA A 263 -13.39 12.81 9.95
N ASP A 264 -14.65 13.20 9.88
CA ASP A 264 -15.33 14.10 10.80
C ASP A 264 -15.71 13.43 12.13
N LEU A 265 -15.74 12.09 12.18
CA LEU A 265 -16.11 11.31 13.36
C LEU A 265 -14.92 10.73 14.14
N VAL A 266 -13.68 11.00 13.70
CA VAL A 266 -12.49 10.62 14.47
C VAL A 266 -12.29 11.56 15.68
N PRO A 267 -11.81 11.05 16.83
CA PRO A 267 -11.35 9.69 17.06
C PRO A 267 -12.48 8.71 17.43
N PHE A 268 -12.45 7.51 16.82
CA PHE A 268 -13.36 6.43 17.20
C PHE A 268 -12.91 5.73 18.49
N PRO A 269 -13.79 5.61 19.52
CA PRO A 269 -13.50 4.84 20.72
C PRO A 269 -13.10 3.40 20.36
N PRO A 270 -12.12 2.76 21.04
CA PRO A 270 -11.66 1.42 20.68
C PRO A 270 -12.77 0.37 20.51
N LYS A 271 -13.82 0.42 21.33
CA LYS A 271 -14.99 -0.47 21.26
C LYS A 271 -15.96 -0.19 20.10
N ARG A 272 -15.78 0.93 19.39
CA ARG A 272 -16.64 1.43 18.30
C ARG A 272 -15.88 1.58 16.97
N ARG A 273 -14.69 1.00 16.87
CA ARG A 273 -13.91 1.00 15.62
C ARG A 273 -14.46 -0.10 14.70
N ALA A 274 -15.03 0.30 13.58
CA ALA A 274 -15.46 -0.62 12.53
C ALA A 274 -14.42 -0.59 11.40
N TYR A 275 -13.57 -1.62 11.34
CA TYR A 275 -12.56 -1.73 10.29
C TYR A 275 -13.15 -2.45 9.08
N THR A 276 -13.11 -1.78 7.92
CA THR A 276 -13.41 -2.39 6.63
C THR A 276 -12.12 -2.50 5.84
N VAL A 277 -11.75 -3.71 5.45
CA VAL A 277 -10.60 -3.92 4.56
C VAL A 277 -11.03 -3.58 3.14
N VAL A 278 -10.29 -2.65 2.53
CA VAL A 278 -10.42 -2.26 1.13
C VAL A 278 -9.18 -2.71 0.39
N GLU A 279 -9.40 -3.27 -0.79
CA GLU A 279 -8.36 -3.75 -1.69
C GLU A 279 -8.27 -2.80 -2.88
N ALA A 280 -7.04 -2.45 -3.26
CA ALA A 280 -6.73 -1.66 -4.44
C ALA A 280 -5.80 -2.43 -5.36
N THR A 281 -6.16 -2.42 -6.63
CA THR A 281 -5.32 -2.79 -7.76
C THR A 281 -5.09 -1.53 -8.62
N PRO A 282 -4.22 -1.58 -9.63
CA PRO A 282 -4.09 -0.48 -10.59
C PRO A 282 -5.38 -0.25 -11.40
N LEU A 283 -6.27 -1.23 -11.44
CA LEU A 283 -7.51 -1.17 -12.19
C LEU A 283 -8.67 -0.64 -11.37
N TYR A 284 -8.74 -0.99 -10.08
CA TYR A 284 -9.93 -0.74 -9.28
C TYR A 284 -9.64 -0.72 -7.78
N VAL A 285 -10.58 -0.17 -7.01
CA VAL A 285 -10.58 -0.17 -5.55
C VAL A 285 -11.94 -0.68 -5.07
N GLY A 286 -11.96 -1.59 -4.10
CA GLY A 286 -13.23 -2.10 -3.58
C GLY A 286 -13.11 -3.01 -2.37
N VAL A 287 -14.23 -3.60 -1.98
CA VAL A 287 -14.35 -4.50 -0.82
C VAL A 287 -14.89 -5.87 -1.25
N ALA A 288 -14.54 -6.92 -0.52
CA ALA A 288 -15.19 -8.21 -0.71
C ALA A 288 -16.62 -8.18 -0.14
N GLY A 289 -17.61 -8.10 -1.04
CA GLY A 289 -19.03 -8.10 -0.69
C GLY A 289 -19.59 -6.74 -0.22
N LEU A 290 -20.89 -6.55 -0.42
CA LEU A 290 -21.61 -5.35 0.02
C LEU A 290 -21.75 -5.33 1.53
N ARG A 291 -21.51 -4.16 2.14
CA ARG A 291 -21.68 -3.93 3.58
C ARG A 291 -22.37 -2.59 3.81
N ASN A 292 -23.48 -2.62 4.56
CA ASN A 292 -24.09 -1.41 5.08
C ASN A 292 -23.42 -1.07 6.41
N VAL A 293 -22.74 0.07 6.47
CA VAL A 293 -22.12 0.58 7.70
C VAL A 293 -22.76 1.92 8.03
N SER A 294 -23.35 2.03 9.22
CA SER A 294 -23.92 3.28 9.72
C SER A 294 -23.04 3.83 10.83
N TYR A 295 -22.59 5.07 10.66
CA TYR A 295 -21.90 5.82 11.69
C TYR A 295 -22.91 6.73 12.40
N ARG A 296 -22.79 6.89 13.72
CA ARG A 296 -23.63 7.78 14.53
C ARG A 296 -22.74 8.49 15.53
N ASP A 297 -23.05 9.75 15.81
CA ASP A 297 -22.42 10.48 16.90
C ASP A 297 -22.62 9.75 18.22
N PRO A 298 -21.62 9.78 19.12
CA PRO A 298 -21.84 9.33 20.48
C PRO A 298 -22.99 10.15 21.09
N PRO A 299 -23.93 9.50 21.83
CA PRO A 299 -24.94 10.25 22.57
C PRO A 299 -24.25 11.23 23.53
N ALA A 300 -24.78 12.46 23.57
CA ALA A 300 -24.31 13.56 24.42
C ALA A 300 -24.33 13.22 25.91
#